data_AF-A0A4V2E993-F1
#
_entry.id   AF-A0A4V2E993-F1
#
_cell.length_a   1.000
_cell.length_b   1.000
_cell.length_c   1.000
_cell.angle_alpha   90.00
_cell.angle_beta   90.00
_cell.angle_gamma   90.00
#
_symmetry.space_group_name_H-M   'P 1'
#
loop_
_entity.id
_entity.type
_entity.pdbx_description
1 polymer ?
#
loop_
_entity_poly.entity_id
_entity_poly.type
_entity_poly.pdbx_seq_one_letter_code
_entity_poly.pdbx_strand_id
1 'polypeptide(L)'
;MLRAIVAWIDEQEDKPGLSEAISRLVQLGLTSHADQDRQKQSARKMAGDTIDGIGDTTTTADDRAVRKRDLLDGPKEFDRVRIDRPKRSKPTRR
;
A
#
# COMPACT_ATOMS: atom_id res chain seq x y z
N MET A 1 -18.95 -21.61 7.46
CA MET A 1 -18.94 -20.14 7.60
C MET A 1 -19.48 -19.69 8.96
N LEU A 2 -20.76 -19.89 9.28
CA LEU A 2 -21.34 -19.47 10.58
C LEU A 2 -20.59 -19.99 11.81
N ARG A 3 -20.11 -21.26 11.81
CA ARG A 3 -19.32 -21.83 12.91
C ARG A 3 -18.03 -21.06 13.20
N ALA A 4 -17.37 -20.53 12.16
CA ALA A 4 -16.15 -19.75 12.33
C ALA A 4 -16.45 -18.37 12.94
N ILE A 5 -17.58 -17.77 12.59
CA ILE A 5 -18.03 -16.51 13.18
C ILE A 5 -18.38 -16.72 14.66
N VAL A 6 -19.06 -17.82 15.00
CA VAL A 6 -19.38 -18.16 16.40
C VAL A 6 -18.10 -18.39 17.22
N ALA A 7 -17.14 -19.15 16.70
CA ALA A 7 -15.86 -19.34 17.38
C ALA A 7 -15.12 -18.01 17.60
N TRP A 8 -15.14 -17.11 16.61
CA TRP A 8 -14.55 -15.78 16.75
C TRP A 8 -15.27 -14.92 17.79
N ILE A 9 -16.61 -15.00 17.87
CA ILE A 9 -17.42 -14.34 18.91
C ILE A 9 -17.01 -14.81 20.30
N ASP A 10 -16.83 -16.12 20.48
CA ASP A 10 -16.46 -16.71 21.77
C ASP A 10 -15.08 -16.26 22.27
N GLU A 11 -14.20 -15.83 21.35
CA GLU A 11 -12.88 -15.30 21.64
C GLU A 11 -12.89 -13.80 22.01
N GLN A 12 -13.99 -13.07 21.76
CA GLN A 12 -14.10 -11.66 22.12
C GLN A 12 -14.52 -11.48 23.58
N GLU A 13 -13.90 -10.53 24.29
CA GLU A 13 -14.23 -10.23 25.70
C GLU A 13 -15.70 -9.80 25.89
N ASP A 14 -16.24 -9.01 24.96
CA ASP A 14 -17.58 -8.45 25.01
C ASP A 14 -18.66 -9.37 24.40
N LYS A 15 -18.25 -10.50 23.80
CA LYS A 15 -19.13 -11.52 23.18
C LYS A 15 -20.24 -10.91 22.32
N PRO A 16 -19.88 -10.21 21.23
CA PRO A 16 -20.83 -9.47 20.43
C PRO A 16 -21.87 -10.41 19.81
N GLY A 17 -23.10 -9.91 19.66
CA GLY A 17 -24.15 -10.63 18.94
C GLY A 17 -23.77 -10.85 17.47
N LEU A 18 -24.41 -11.83 16.80
CA LEU A 18 -24.04 -12.24 15.45
C LEU A 18 -24.03 -11.09 14.42
N SER A 19 -25.01 -10.19 14.46
CA SER A 19 -25.09 -9.03 13.57
C SER A 19 -23.92 -8.07 13.76
N GLU A 20 -23.54 -7.83 15.02
CA GLU A 20 -22.44 -6.96 15.37
C GLU A 20 -21.09 -7.60 15.03
N ALA A 21 -20.93 -8.90 15.29
CA ALA A 21 -19.76 -9.66 14.89
C ALA A 21 -19.52 -9.60 13.38
N ILE A 22 -20.56 -9.79 12.57
CA ILE A 22 -20.49 -9.66 11.12
C ILE A 22 -20.07 -8.24 10.72
N SER A 23 -20.67 -7.21 11.34
CA SER A 23 -20.35 -5.81 11.05
C SER A 23 -18.89 -5.48 11.37
N ARG A 24 -18.37 -5.94 12.51
CA ARG A 24 -16.97 -5.75 12.91
C ARG A 24 -16.00 -6.48 11.99
N LEU A 25 -16.29 -7.72 11.60
CA LEU A 25 -15.47 -8.48 10.66
C LEU A 25 -15.42 -7.82 9.28
N VAL A 26 -16.57 -7.33 8.79
CA VAL A 26 -16.62 -6.57 7.53
C VAL A 26 -15.80 -5.28 7.66
N GLN A 27 -15.96 -4.54 8.76
CA GLN A 27 -15.18 -3.31 9.00
C GLN A 27 -13.67 -3.58 9.09
N LEU A 28 -13.26 -4.69 9.69
CA LEU A 28 -11.86 -5.10 9.76
C LEU A 28 -11.30 -5.42 8.36
N GLY A 29 -12.07 -6.16 7.54
CA GLY A 29 -11.69 -6.46 6.15
C GLY A 29 -11.66 -5.22 5.25
N LEU A 30 -12.53 -4.24 5.51
CA LEU A 30 -12.51 -2.95 4.80
C LEU A 30 -11.36 -2.07 5.24
N THR A 31 -10.89 -2.18 6.48
CA THR A 31 -9.76 -1.37 6.99
C THR A 31 -8.40 -2.04 6.76
N SER A 32 -8.35 -3.34 6.48
CA SER A 32 -7.13 -4.09 6.17
C SER A 32 -6.55 -3.70 4.79
N HIS A 33 -5.94 -2.52 4.70
CA HIS A 33 -5.16 -2.07 3.54
C HIS A 33 -3.67 -2.46 3.66
N ALA A 34 -3.27 -3.03 4.80
CA ALA A 34 -1.86 -3.16 5.18
C ALA A 34 -1.05 -4.15 4.31
N ASP A 35 -1.66 -5.25 3.86
CA ASP A 35 -0.92 -6.29 3.12
C ASP A 35 -0.59 -5.89 1.68
N GLN A 36 -1.46 -5.13 1.02
CA GLN A 36 -1.19 -4.65 -0.34
C GLN A 36 -0.02 -3.66 -0.38
N ASP A 37 0.08 -2.80 0.63
CA ASP A 37 1.18 -1.82 0.73
C ASP A 37 2.53 -2.50 0.96
N ARG A 38 2.57 -3.57 1.79
CA ARG A 38 3.81 -4.29 2.05
C ARG A 38 4.34 -5.01 0.81
N GLN A 39 3.46 -5.66 0.05
CA GLN A 39 3.85 -6.32 -1.21
C GLN A 39 4.33 -5.30 -2.24
N LYS A 40 3.62 -4.17 -2.39
CA LYS A 40 4.00 -3.08 -3.30
C LYS A 40 5.35 -2.49 -2.93
N GLN A 41 5.63 -2.27 -1.65
CA GLN A 41 6.93 -1.76 -1.16
C GLN A 41 8.06 -2.76 -1.44
N SER A 42 7.83 -4.05 -1.18
CA SER A 42 8.82 -5.10 -1.45
C SER A 42 9.19 -5.18 -2.93
N ALA A 43 8.18 -5.18 -3.82
CA ALA A 43 8.39 -5.19 -5.26
C ALA A 43 9.15 -3.94 -5.75
N ARG A 44 8.80 -2.75 -5.24
CA ARG A 44 9.51 -1.50 -5.54
C ARG A 44 10.96 -1.54 -5.13
N LYS A 45 11.25 -2.08 -3.94
CA LYS A 45 12.62 -2.25 -3.46
C LYS A 45 13.41 -3.19 -4.37
N MET A 46 12.86 -4.37 -4.67
CA MET A 46 13.52 -5.36 -5.54
C MET A 46 13.81 -4.81 -6.95
N ALA A 47 12.86 -4.08 -7.53
CA ALA A 47 13.06 -3.40 -8.80
C ALA A 47 14.16 -2.32 -8.69
N GLY A 48 14.18 -1.55 -7.61
CA GLY A 48 15.19 -0.53 -7.37
C GLY A 48 16.60 -1.10 -7.27
N ASP A 49 16.79 -2.18 -6.52
CA ASP A 49 18.07 -2.87 -6.36
C ASP A 49 18.55 -3.45 -7.71
N THR A 50 17.62 -3.97 -8.52
CA THR A 50 17.91 -4.47 -9.87
C THR A 50 18.36 -3.34 -10.80
N ILE A 51 17.67 -2.19 -10.78
CA ILE A 51 18.00 -1.01 -11.58
C ILE A 51 19.40 -0.48 -11.23
N ASP A 52 19.77 -0.50 -9.95
CA ASP A 52 21.12 -0.09 -9.54
C ASP A 52 22.20 -0.99 -10.14
N GLY A 53 21.92 -2.29 -10.27
CA GLY A 53 22.85 -3.28 -10.86
C GLY A 53 23.01 -3.18 -12.38
N ILE A 54 21.98 -2.75 -13.11
CA ILE A 54 22.01 -2.57 -14.58
C ILE A 54 22.22 -1.12 -15.02
N GLY A 55 22.34 -0.20 -14.06
CA GLY A 55 22.38 1.23 -14.32
C GLY A 55 23.62 1.64 -15.12
N ASP A 56 23.42 2.46 -16.14
CA ASP A 56 24.49 2.96 -17.00
C ASP A 56 25.54 3.77 -16.21
N THR A 57 26.72 3.17 -16.03
CA THR A 57 27.84 3.75 -15.27
C THR A 57 28.49 4.94 -15.95
N THR A 58 28.19 5.20 -17.22
CA THR A 58 28.72 6.35 -17.97
C THR A 58 27.97 7.66 -17.65
N THR A 59 26.81 7.55 -17.01
CA THR A 59 25.98 8.68 -16.57
C THR A 59 26.32 9.11 -15.13
N THR A 60 26.11 10.39 -14.81
CA THR A 60 26.30 10.93 -13.46
C THR A 60 25.42 10.21 -12.42
N ALA A 61 25.82 10.24 -11.15
CA ALA A 61 25.04 9.62 -10.07
C ALA A 61 23.65 10.25 -9.90
N ASP A 62 23.56 11.58 -10.06
CA ASP A 62 22.30 12.32 -9.96
C ASP A 62 21.32 11.96 -11.08
N ASP A 63 21.79 11.92 -12.32
CA ASP A 63 20.94 11.55 -13.46
C ASP A 63 20.48 10.08 -13.39
N ARG A 64 21.32 9.19 -12.83
CA ARG A 64 20.91 7.82 -12.53
C ARG A 64 19.83 7.77 -11.44
N ALA A 65 19.98 8.55 -10.38
CA ALA A 65 18.99 8.60 -9.30
C ALA A 65 17.64 9.15 -9.77
N VAL A 66 17.65 10.20 -10.62
CA VAL A 66 16.44 10.76 -11.23
C VAL A 66 15.75 9.72 -12.11
N ARG A 67 16.47 9.07 -13.03
CA ARG A 67 15.89 8.02 -13.89
C ARG A 67 15.34 6.85 -13.09
N LYS A 68 16.05 6.39 -12.06
CA LYS A 68 15.57 5.32 -11.17
C LYS A 68 14.25 5.70 -10.51
N ARG A 69 14.17 6.92 -9.96
CA ARG A 69 12.91 7.42 -9.37
C ARG A 69 11.80 7.45 -10.42
N ASP A 70 12.06 7.95 -11.61
CA ASP A 70 11.04 8.07 -12.66
C ASP A 70 10.59 6.70 -13.19
N LEU A 71 11.42 5.65 -13.11
CA LEU A 71 11.03 4.27 -13.43
C LEU A 71 10.20 3.61 -12.31
N LEU A 72 10.56 3.84 -11.04
CA LEU A 72 9.89 3.21 -9.89
C LEU A 72 8.60 3.90 -9.49
N ASP A 73 8.61 5.23 -9.54
CA ASP A 73 7.52 6.09 -9.13
C ASP A 73 6.80 6.73 -10.31
N GLY A 74 7.34 6.71 -11.52
CA GLY A 74 6.77 7.44 -12.66
C GLY A 74 7.24 8.90 -12.72
N PRO A 75 7.33 9.49 -13.92
CA PRO A 75 7.66 10.91 -14.08
C PRO A 75 6.60 11.83 -13.46
N LYS A 76 7.03 12.98 -12.94
CA LYS A 76 6.16 13.93 -12.23
C LYS A 76 5.05 14.51 -13.12
N GLU A 77 5.29 14.59 -14.43
CA GLU A 77 4.36 15.07 -15.45
C GLU A 77 3.06 14.26 -15.46
N PHE A 78 3.14 12.97 -15.11
CA PHE A 78 2.00 12.06 -15.11
C PHE A 78 1.32 11.94 -13.74
N ASP A 79 1.82 12.60 -12.70
CA ASP A 79 1.24 12.50 -11.35
C ASP A 79 -0.26 12.84 -11.32
N ARG A 80 -0.73 13.72 -12.21
CA ARG A 80 -2.13 14.16 -12.29
C ARG A 80 -3.08 13.11 -12.88
N VAL A 81 -2.56 12.19 -13.70
CA VAL A 81 -3.36 11.15 -14.39
C VAL A 81 -3.24 9.78 -13.73
N ARG A 82 -2.33 9.61 -12.77
CA ARG A 82 -2.14 8.36 -12.04
C ARG A 82 -3.35 8.01 -11.19
N ILE A 83 -3.91 6.83 -11.45
CA ILE A 83 -5.05 6.27 -10.72
C ILE A 83 -4.58 5.60 -9.41
N ASP A 84 -3.34 5.07 -9.39
CA ASP A 84 -2.79 4.27 -8.30
C ASP A 84 -2.30 5.10 -7.09
N ARG A 85 -2.31 6.43 -7.19
CA ARG A 85 -1.81 7.33 -6.15
C ARG A 85 -2.97 8.08 -5.50
N PRO A 86 -3.11 8.06 -4.16
CA PRO A 86 -4.10 8.90 -3.49
C PRO A 86 -3.80 10.37 -3.81
N LYS A 87 -4.81 11.11 -4.27
CA LYS A 87 -4.69 12.55 -4.54
C LYS A 87 -4.22 13.21 -3.26
N ARG A 88 -3.05 13.87 -3.28
CA ARG A 88 -2.58 14.65 -2.13
C ARG A 88 -3.66 15.68 -1.79
N SER A 89 -4.33 15.50 -0.65
CA SER A 89 -5.15 16.55 -0.07
C SER A 89 -4.24 17.73 0.21
N LYS A 90 -4.67 18.94 -0.18
CA LYS A 90 -3.93 20.17 0.17
C LYS A 90 -3.83 20.22 1.70
N PRO A 91 -2.68 20.57 2.29
CA PRO A 91 -2.61 20.73 3.74
C PRO A 91 -3.56 21.86 4.12
N THR A 92 -4.59 21.53 4.89
CA THR A 92 -5.45 22.52 5.53
C THR A 92 -4.57 23.27 6.52
N ARG A 93 -4.09 24.46 6.14
CA ARG A 93 -3.50 25.40 7.09
C ARG A 93 -4.60 25.76 8.09
N ARG A 94 -4.46 25.31 9.34
CA ARG A 94 -5.12 25.90 10.50
C ARG A 94 -4.24 27.02 11.03
#